data_AF-A0A0D8XTD4-F1
#
_entry.id   AF-A0A0D8XTD4-F1
#
_cell.length_a   1.000
_cell.length_b   1.000
_cell.length_c   1.000
_cell.angle_alpha   90.00
_cell.angle_beta   90.00
_cell.angle_gamma   90.00
#
_symmetry.space_group_name_H-M   'P 1'
#
loop_
_entity.id
_entity.type
_entity.pdbx_description
1 polymer ?
#
loop_
_entity_poly.entity_id
_entity_poly.type
_entity_poly.pdbx_seq_one_letter_code
_entity_poly.pdbx_strand_id
1 'polypeptide(L)'
;MLESEAVIQSYKMNIIILKAILLGVMVIITVIFGLIPIKLLQFLTTKSGIVENRASFIVSILSCFAGGVFLGVCFLDLLPDAYSSYSNWKAWSKFDSDYPFVSLIFVSGFFIVKIFEEIIGKFCGPESERNERRRHLSTFVSVENDFECRNAEHQQVNKNVDIAKSLTFIIALMFHASLEGFAFGVQRTLPSVASLFCGIIVHKAIVSFSVGMRLFEAHSDRIWLPIVCIVSVALVTPLGGTIGIVLEDPQMLA
;
A
#
# COMPACT_ATOMS: atom_id res chain seq x y z
N MET A 1 4.83 35.28 25.45
CA MET A 1 5.71 34.24 24.87
C MET A 1 5.39 32.86 25.42
N LEU A 2 5.39 32.64 26.75
CA LEU A 2 5.08 31.34 27.36
C LEU A 2 3.67 30.78 27.02
N GLU A 3 2.63 31.61 27.00
CA GLU A 3 1.28 31.17 26.59
C GLU A 3 1.22 30.74 25.11
N SER A 4 2.00 31.39 24.25
CA SER A 4 2.07 31.04 22.83
C SER A 4 2.77 29.71 22.60
N GLU A 5 3.83 29.42 23.36
CA GLU A 5 4.53 28.14 23.29
C GLU A 5 3.68 26.98 23.82
N ALA A 6 2.96 27.18 24.93
CA ALA A 6 2.05 26.18 25.48
C ALA A 6 0.90 25.81 24.52
N VAL A 7 0.34 26.81 23.82
CA VAL A 7 -0.72 26.58 22.82
C VAL A 7 -0.18 25.82 21.61
N ILE A 8 1.01 26.17 21.11
CA ILE A 8 1.66 25.47 20.00
C ILE A 8 1.99 24.02 20.38
N GLN A 9 2.49 23.79 21.60
CA GLN A 9 2.81 22.45 22.07
C GLN A 9 1.56 21.58 22.24
N SER A 10 0.48 22.15 22.79
CA SER A 10 -0.83 21.47 22.89
C SER A 10 -1.37 21.09 21.51
N TYR A 11 -1.30 22.00 20.54
CA TYR A 11 -1.73 21.74 19.16
C TYR A 11 -0.92 20.62 18.49
N LYS A 12 0.41 20.62 18.63
CA LYS A 12 1.28 19.56 18.11
C LYS A 12 0.96 18.19 18.72
N MET A 13 0.80 18.13 20.05
CA MET A 13 0.43 16.90 20.75
C MET A 13 -0.91 16.34 20.26
N ASN A 14 -1.90 17.20 20.00
CA ASN A 14 -3.18 16.78 19.45
C ASN A 14 -3.05 16.17 18.05
N ILE A 15 -2.17 16.69 17.19
CA ILE A 15 -1.90 16.12 15.86
C ILE A 15 -1.23 14.75 15.98
N ILE A 16 -0.26 14.59 16.87
CA ILE A 16 0.44 13.31 17.06
C ILE A 16 -0.55 12.23 17.55
N ILE A 17 -1.40 12.57 18.53
CA ILE A 17 -2.44 11.66 19.04
C ILE A 17 -3.41 11.30 17.90
N LEU A 18 -3.84 12.29 17.11
CA LEU A 18 -4.71 12.06 15.96
C LEU A 18 -4.07 11.09 14.96
N LYS A 19 -2.81 11.30 14.57
CA LYS A 19 -2.08 10.38 13.69
C LYS A 19 -1.99 8.96 14.25
N ALA A 20 -1.72 8.82 15.55
CA ALA A 20 -1.65 7.52 16.21
C ALA A 20 -3.00 6.78 16.16
N ILE A 21 -4.11 7.49 16.42
CA ILE A 21 -5.47 6.94 16.30
C ILE A 21 -5.74 6.52 14.85
N LEU A 22 -5.44 7.38 13.87
CA LEU A 22 -5.67 7.10 12.46
C LEU A 22 -4.82 5.92 11.95
N LEU A 23 -3.58 5.78 12.38
CA LEU A 23 -2.76 4.59 12.10
C LEU A 23 -3.39 3.32 12.69
N GLY A 24 -3.94 3.38 13.91
CA GLY A 24 -4.70 2.27 14.49
C GLY A 24 -5.94 1.91 13.67
N VAL A 25 -6.69 2.90 13.19
CA VAL A 25 -7.83 2.69 12.29
C VAL A 25 -7.41 2.03 10.98
N MET A 26 -6.27 2.44 10.39
CA MET A 26 -5.74 1.80 9.19
C MET A 26 -5.42 0.31 9.41
N VAL A 27 -4.86 -0.06 10.56
CA VAL A 27 -4.60 -1.47 10.91
C VAL A 27 -5.91 -2.25 10.97
N ILE A 28 -6.90 -1.72 11.68
CA ILE A 28 -8.21 -2.36 11.86
C ILE A 28 -8.87 -2.57 10.49
N ILE A 29 -8.90 -1.54 9.63
CA ILE A 29 -9.49 -1.64 8.30
C ILE A 29 -8.73 -2.64 7.43
N THR A 30 -7.40 -2.62 7.43
CA THR A 30 -6.59 -3.57 6.65
C THR A 30 -6.88 -5.02 7.06
N VAL A 31 -6.99 -5.28 8.37
CA VAL A 31 -7.30 -6.64 8.88
C VAL A 31 -8.74 -7.04 8.55
N ILE A 32 -9.72 -6.16 8.80
CA ILE A 32 -11.13 -6.47 8.51
C ILE A 32 -11.30 -6.76 7.02
N PHE A 33 -10.91 -5.84 6.14
CA PHE A 33 -11.10 -5.99 4.70
C PHE A 33 -10.27 -7.13 4.11
N GLY A 34 -9.06 -7.38 4.61
CA GLY A 34 -8.26 -8.52 4.19
C GLY A 34 -8.84 -9.88 4.60
N LEU A 35 -9.53 -9.97 5.74
CA LEU A 35 -10.14 -11.23 6.20
C LEU A 35 -11.54 -11.50 5.64
N ILE A 36 -12.25 -10.47 5.13
CA ILE A 36 -13.57 -10.63 4.49
C ILE A 36 -13.55 -11.70 3.36
N PRO A 37 -12.60 -11.67 2.38
CA PRO A 37 -12.54 -12.66 1.31
C PRO A 37 -12.44 -14.11 1.81
N ILE A 38 -11.75 -14.35 2.93
CA ILE A 38 -11.58 -15.68 3.52
C ILE A 38 -12.94 -16.27 3.93
N LYS A 39 -13.77 -15.46 4.61
CA LYS A 39 -15.13 -15.86 5.01
C LYS A 39 -16.07 -15.94 3.80
N LEU A 40 -15.90 -15.03 2.85
CA LEU A 40 -16.70 -14.97 1.64
C LEU A 40 -16.50 -16.22 0.77
N LEU A 41 -15.26 -16.63 0.49
CA LEU A 41 -14.98 -17.81 -0.34
C LEU A 41 -15.41 -19.12 0.35
N GLN A 42 -15.25 -19.23 1.68
CA GLN A 42 -15.78 -20.35 2.45
C GLN A 42 -17.31 -20.45 2.37
N PHE A 43 -18.01 -19.31 2.38
CA PHE A 43 -19.46 -19.25 2.23
C PHE A 43 -19.91 -19.59 0.80
N LEU A 44 -19.22 -19.09 -0.22
CA LEU A 44 -19.55 -19.29 -1.63
C LEU A 44 -19.31 -20.71 -2.13
N THR A 45 -18.28 -21.41 -1.61
CA THR A 45 -18.04 -22.83 -1.93
C THR A 45 -19.24 -23.72 -1.58
N THR A 46 -20.11 -23.28 -0.66
CA THR A 46 -21.33 -24.00 -0.26
C THR A 46 -22.55 -23.65 -1.16
N LYS A 47 -22.53 -22.55 -1.93
CA LYS A 47 -23.70 -22.07 -2.71
C LYS A 47 -23.35 -21.47 -4.08
N SER A 48 -22.98 -22.32 -5.04
CA SER A 48 -23.14 -22.16 -6.52
C SER A 48 -22.48 -20.96 -7.27
N GLY A 49 -21.87 -21.29 -8.42
CA GLY A 49 -20.93 -20.48 -9.22
C GLY A 49 -21.45 -19.30 -10.07
N ILE A 50 -22.61 -18.69 -9.76
CA ILE A 50 -23.06 -17.44 -10.43
C ILE A 50 -22.52 -16.19 -9.71
N VAL A 51 -22.20 -16.30 -8.43
CA VAL A 51 -21.79 -15.16 -7.59
C VAL A 51 -20.36 -14.71 -7.88
N GLU A 52 -19.49 -15.62 -8.32
CA GLU A 52 -18.06 -15.37 -8.55
C GLU A 52 -17.82 -14.29 -9.62
N ASN A 53 -18.46 -14.41 -10.79
CA ASN A 53 -18.29 -13.46 -11.89
C ASN A 53 -18.75 -12.03 -11.53
N ARG A 54 -19.72 -11.89 -10.63
CA ARG A 54 -20.18 -10.56 -10.17
C ARG A 54 -19.25 -9.96 -9.13
N ALA A 55 -18.71 -10.80 -8.25
CA ALA A 55 -17.77 -10.37 -7.22
C ALA A 55 -16.49 -9.85 -7.85
N SER A 56 -15.96 -10.55 -8.86
CA SER A 56 -14.79 -10.09 -9.63
C SER A 56 -15.08 -8.73 -10.21
N PHE A 57 -16.03 -8.58 -11.15
CA PHE A 57 -16.30 -7.29 -11.81
C PHE A 57 -16.42 -6.06 -10.88
N ILE A 58 -17.03 -6.22 -9.69
CA ILE A 58 -17.12 -5.16 -8.68
C ILE A 58 -15.74 -4.76 -8.16
N VAL A 59 -14.86 -5.72 -7.92
CA VAL A 59 -13.49 -5.52 -7.46
C VAL A 59 -12.64 -4.76 -8.49
N SER A 60 -12.88 -4.89 -9.81
CA SER A 60 -12.12 -4.14 -10.84
C SER A 60 -12.51 -2.69 -10.80
N ILE A 61 -13.81 -2.43 -10.75
CA ILE A 61 -14.34 -1.07 -10.64
C ILE A 61 -13.80 -0.41 -9.38
N LEU A 62 -13.85 -1.12 -8.23
CA LEU A 62 -13.29 -0.63 -6.98
C LEU A 62 -11.77 -0.40 -7.08
N SER A 63 -11.03 -1.31 -7.69
CA SER A 63 -9.58 -1.18 -7.87
C SER A 63 -9.19 -0.01 -8.76
N CYS A 64 -9.90 0.20 -9.86
CA CYS A 64 -9.71 1.35 -10.75
C CYS A 64 -10.04 2.67 -10.02
N PHE A 65 -11.14 2.69 -9.27
CA PHE A 65 -11.52 3.83 -8.43
C PHE A 65 -10.46 4.14 -7.37
N ALA A 66 -9.99 3.11 -6.65
CA ALA A 66 -8.94 3.24 -5.64
C ALA A 66 -7.65 3.83 -6.24
N GLY A 67 -7.26 3.36 -7.43
CA GLY A 67 -6.10 3.88 -8.17
C GLY A 67 -6.27 5.36 -8.51
N GLY A 68 -7.46 5.77 -8.96
CA GLY A 68 -7.77 7.18 -9.23
C GLY A 68 -7.73 8.06 -7.99
N VAL A 69 -8.31 7.60 -6.87
CA VAL A 69 -8.27 8.32 -5.58
C VAL A 69 -6.85 8.45 -5.07
N PHE A 70 -6.06 7.38 -5.10
CA PHE A 70 -4.65 7.39 -4.68
C PHE A 70 -3.82 8.36 -5.53
N LEU A 71 -3.94 8.29 -6.85
CA LEU A 71 -3.24 9.18 -7.76
C LEU A 71 -3.68 10.65 -7.59
N GLY A 72 -4.96 10.88 -7.30
CA GLY A 72 -5.49 12.20 -6.94
C GLY A 72 -4.81 12.77 -5.69
N VAL A 73 -4.72 11.99 -4.62
CA VAL A 73 -3.98 12.40 -3.41
C VAL A 73 -2.49 12.60 -3.69
N CYS A 74 -1.87 11.74 -4.48
CA CYS A 74 -0.46 11.90 -4.85
C CYS A 74 -0.18 13.22 -5.58
N PHE A 75 -1.04 13.61 -6.53
CA PHE A 75 -0.81 14.81 -7.34
C PHE A 75 -1.34 16.10 -6.73
N LEU A 76 -2.44 16.04 -5.97
CA LEU A 76 -3.09 17.23 -5.43
C LEU A 76 -2.65 17.56 -4.00
N ASP A 77 -2.12 16.58 -3.26
CA ASP A 77 -1.75 16.74 -1.86
C ASP A 77 -0.23 16.55 -1.68
N LEU A 78 0.28 15.36 -2.01
CA LEU A 78 1.69 15.02 -1.78
C LEU A 78 2.66 15.81 -2.67
N LEU A 79 2.35 15.96 -3.95
CA LEU A 79 3.26 16.61 -4.89
C LEU A 79 3.43 18.11 -4.60
N PRO A 80 2.37 18.91 -4.37
CA PRO A 80 2.51 20.31 -3.95
C PRO A 80 3.26 20.46 -2.62
N ASP A 81 3.01 19.57 -1.66
CA ASP A 81 3.73 19.56 -0.37
C ASP A 81 5.21 19.23 -0.53
N ALA A 82 5.56 18.36 -1.47
CA ALA A 82 6.96 18.09 -1.82
C ALA A 82 7.64 19.32 -2.46
N TYR A 83 6.93 20.06 -3.31
CA TYR A 83 7.43 21.31 -3.90
C TYR A 83 7.64 22.41 -2.85
N SER A 84 6.70 22.59 -1.93
CA SER A 84 6.82 23.57 -0.86
C SER A 84 7.96 23.21 0.12
N SER A 85 8.14 21.92 0.40
CA SER A 85 9.26 21.44 1.23
C SER A 85 10.61 21.63 0.53
N TYR A 86 10.68 21.39 -0.77
CA TYR A 86 11.90 21.61 -1.56
C TYR A 86 12.25 23.09 -1.71
N SER A 87 11.29 23.99 -1.88
CA SER A 87 11.55 25.43 -1.98
C SER A 87 12.09 26.00 -0.66
N ASN A 88 11.54 25.57 0.47
CA ASN A 88 12.10 25.84 1.79
C ASN A 88 13.53 25.27 1.90
N TRP A 89 13.75 24.06 1.36
CA TRP A 89 15.07 23.46 1.31
C TRP A 89 16.06 24.16 0.35
N LYS A 90 15.58 24.88 -0.66
CA LYS A 90 16.44 25.65 -1.55
C LYS A 90 16.93 26.94 -0.87
N ALA A 91 16.06 27.57 -0.07
CA ALA A 91 16.32 28.87 0.56
C ALA A 91 17.47 28.82 1.59
N TRP A 92 17.53 27.79 2.43
CA TRP A 92 18.58 27.61 3.44
C TRP A 92 19.91 27.05 2.89
N SER A 93 19.92 26.29 1.78
CA SER A 93 21.12 25.60 1.29
C SER A 93 21.98 26.43 0.32
N LYS A 94 21.49 27.61 -0.11
CA LYS A 94 22.10 28.47 -1.15
C LYS A 94 22.40 27.72 -2.47
N PHE A 95 21.74 26.59 -2.71
CA PHE A 95 21.91 25.82 -3.93
C PHE A 95 20.97 26.35 -5.01
N ASP A 96 21.50 27.13 -5.95
CA ASP A 96 20.71 27.66 -7.06
C ASP A 96 20.77 26.74 -8.28
N SER A 97 19.73 25.95 -8.46
CA SER A 97 19.53 25.10 -9.62
C SER A 97 18.07 25.21 -10.05
N ASP A 98 17.86 25.39 -11.36
CA ASP A 98 16.53 25.40 -12.00
C ASP A 98 16.04 24.00 -12.36
N TYR A 99 16.79 22.97 -11.96
CA TYR A 99 16.45 21.59 -12.27
C TYR A 99 15.28 21.08 -11.40
N PRO A 100 14.25 20.43 -11.98
CA PRO A 100 13.05 19.99 -11.25
C PRO A 100 13.28 18.69 -10.47
N PHE A 101 14.11 18.76 -9.42
CA PHE A 101 14.47 17.60 -8.58
C PHE A 101 13.25 16.89 -7.97
N VAL A 102 12.22 17.64 -7.56
CA VAL A 102 10.99 17.07 -7.00
C VAL A 102 10.32 16.11 -8.00
N SER A 103 10.13 16.55 -9.26
CA SER A 103 9.58 15.70 -10.32
C SER A 103 10.46 14.51 -10.64
N LEU A 104 11.79 14.69 -10.66
CA LEU A 104 12.71 13.57 -10.90
C LEU A 104 12.58 12.51 -9.80
N ILE A 105 12.61 12.92 -8.53
CA ILE A 105 12.49 12.01 -7.40
C ILE A 105 11.13 11.32 -7.43
N PHE A 106 10.06 12.07 -7.69
CA PHE A 106 8.71 11.54 -7.81
C PHE A 106 8.61 10.44 -8.87
N VAL A 107 9.10 10.68 -10.10
CA VAL A 107 9.08 9.69 -11.19
C VAL A 107 10.03 8.52 -10.89
N SER A 108 11.21 8.80 -10.33
CA SER A 108 12.17 7.76 -9.95
C SER A 108 11.60 6.78 -8.92
N GLY A 109 10.72 7.24 -8.02
CA GLY A 109 10.07 6.39 -7.02
C GLY A 109 9.29 5.23 -7.66
N PHE A 110 8.59 5.48 -8.77
CA PHE A 110 7.90 4.42 -9.52
C PHE A 110 8.88 3.39 -10.08
N PHE A 111 10.01 3.83 -10.63
CA PHE A 111 11.04 2.93 -11.15
C PHE A 111 11.71 2.11 -10.05
N ILE A 112 11.99 2.71 -8.88
CA ILE A 112 12.62 2.01 -7.75
C ILE A 112 11.73 0.87 -7.26
N VAL A 113 10.43 1.11 -7.08
CA VAL A 113 9.49 0.05 -6.68
C VAL A 113 9.44 -1.07 -7.72
N LYS A 114 9.49 -0.73 -9.01
CA LYS A 114 9.54 -1.72 -10.10
C LYS A 114 10.80 -2.54 -10.12
N ILE A 115 11.96 -1.90 -9.96
CA ILE A 115 13.25 -2.58 -9.89
C ILE A 115 13.26 -3.52 -8.68
N PHE A 116 12.71 -3.08 -7.55
CA PHE A 116 12.61 -3.91 -6.34
C PHE A 116 11.76 -5.16 -6.57
N GLU A 117 10.59 -5.02 -7.21
CA GLU A 117 9.72 -6.15 -7.57
C GLU A 117 10.44 -7.15 -8.51
N GLU A 118 11.13 -6.65 -9.54
CA GLU A 118 11.88 -7.49 -10.49
C GLU A 118 13.07 -8.19 -9.83
N ILE A 119 13.78 -7.50 -8.94
CA ILE A 119 14.89 -8.05 -8.15
C ILE A 119 14.37 -9.22 -7.31
N ILE A 120 13.32 -9.01 -6.51
CA ILE A 120 12.78 -10.08 -5.65
C ILE A 120 12.27 -11.24 -6.51
N GLY A 121 11.61 -10.93 -7.64
CA GLY A 121 11.14 -11.93 -8.60
C GLY A 121 12.26 -12.81 -9.15
N LYS A 122 13.42 -12.25 -9.45
CA LYS A 122 14.60 -13.01 -9.92
C LYS A 122 15.28 -13.82 -8.81
N PHE A 123 15.35 -13.29 -7.59
CA PHE A 123 15.97 -14.00 -6.46
C PHE A 123 15.10 -15.17 -5.94
N CYS A 124 13.78 -15.13 -6.13
CA CYS A 124 12.85 -16.14 -5.60
C CYS A 124 12.49 -17.30 -6.56
N GLY A 125 13.12 -17.45 -7.73
CA GLY A 125 13.13 -18.73 -8.47
C GLY A 125 13.27 -18.62 -10.01
N PRO A 126 13.99 -19.56 -10.67
CA PRO A 126 14.14 -19.58 -12.12
C PRO A 126 12.96 -20.27 -12.85
N GLU A 127 12.80 -19.88 -14.12
CA GLU A 127 12.04 -20.45 -15.25
C GLU A 127 10.53 -20.20 -15.39
N SER A 128 10.14 -19.37 -16.37
CA SER A 128 10.07 -19.73 -17.80
C SER A 128 9.54 -18.51 -18.59
N GLU A 129 10.23 -18.15 -19.67
CA GLU A 129 10.05 -16.97 -20.54
C GLU A 129 8.67 -16.86 -21.25
N ARG A 130 7.61 -17.53 -20.80
CA ARG A 130 6.33 -17.55 -21.51
C ARG A 130 5.25 -16.61 -20.94
N ASN A 131 5.47 -16.01 -19.77
CA ASN A 131 4.46 -15.17 -19.10
C ASN A 131 4.80 -13.67 -19.04
N GLU A 132 5.89 -13.26 -19.70
CA GLU A 132 6.45 -11.91 -19.65
C GLU A 132 5.51 -10.85 -20.26
N ARG A 133 4.63 -11.25 -21.19
CA ARG A 133 3.67 -10.34 -21.84
C ARG A 133 2.44 -9.99 -20.99
N ARG A 134 2.07 -10.77 -19.95
CA ARG A 134 0.96 -10.43 -19.04
C ARG A 134 1.38 -9.59 -17.83
N ARG A 135 2.69 -9.52 -17.51
CA ARG A 135 3.24 -8.75 -16.37
C ARG A 135 3.33 -7.24 -16.63
N HIS A 136 3.45 -6.82 -17.89
CA HIS A 136 3.61 -5.41 -18.24
C HIS A 136 2.35 -4.55 -18.02
N LEU A 137 1.19 -5.16 -17.78
CA LEU A 137 -0.09 -4.46 -17.56
C LEU A 137 -0.58 -4.52 -16.09
N SER A 138 0.07 -5.32 -15.24
CA SER A 138 -0.51 -5.78 -13.96
C SER A 138 0.03 -5.09 -12.71
N THR A 139 1.04 -4.21 -12.80
CA THR A 139 1.67 -3.69 -11.58
C THR A 139 1.02 -2.43 -10.98
N PHE A 140 0.04 -1.78 -11.63
CA PHE A 140 -0.62 -0.64 -10.97
C PHE A 140 -2.12 -0.51 -11.23
N VAL A 141 -2.68 -1.24 -12.20
CA VAL A 141 -4.10 -1.10 -12.59
C VAL A 141 -4.85 -2.42 -12.71
N SER A 142 -4.19 -3.58 -12.54
CA SER A 142 -4.88 -4.87 -12.62
C SER A 142 -4.60 -5.74 -11.41
N VAL A 143 -5.22 -5.35 -10.31
CA VAL A 143 -5.57 -6.26 -9.22
C VAL A 143 -6.68 -7.25 -9.65
N GLU A 144 -7.26 -7.09 -10.85
CA GLU A 144 -8.39 -7.92 -11.32
C GLU A 144 -8.09 -8.95 -12.42
N ASN A 145 -7.15 -8.79 -13.36
CA ASN A 145 -7.10 -9.73 -14.51
C ASN A 145 -6.40 -11.09 -14.28
N ASP A 146 -6.28 -11.56 -13.04
CA ASP A 146 -5.94 -12.97 -12.79
C ASP A 146 -7.19 -13.85 -12.58
N PHE A 147 -8.41 -13.29 -12.65
CA PHE A 147 -9.65 -14.06 -12.52
C PHE A 147 -10.00 -14.87 -13.79
N GLU A 148 -9.47 -14.52 -14.96
CA GLU A 148 -9.72 -15.24 -16.22
C GLU A 148 -8.45 -15.81 -16.85
N CYS A 149 -8.09 -17.04 -16.41
CA CYS A 149 -7.56 -18.15 -17.24
C CYS A 149 -7.01 -19.31 -16.36
N ARG A 150 -7.79 -19.83 -15.41
CA ARG A 150 -7.42 -21.08 -14.68
C ARG A 150 -8.42 -22.23 -14.81
N ASN A 151 -9.24 -22.23 -15.87
CA ASN A 151 -9.98 -23.43 -16.25
C ASN A 151 -9.49 -23.97 -17.59
N ALA A 152 -9.21 -25.28 -17.58
CA ALA A 152 -8.72 -26.14 -18.66
C ALA A 152 -7.22 -26.00 -19.01
N GLU A 153 -6.36 -26.64 -18.22
CA GLU A 153 -5.49 -27.77 -18.66
C GLU A 153 -4.38 -28.03 -17.63
N HIS A 154 -4.51 -29.19 -17.00
CA HIS A 154 -3.46 -30.07 -16.50
C HIS A 154 -2.06 -29.49 -16.17
N GLN A 155 -1.71 -29.67 -14.88
CA GLN A 155 -0.55 -30.46 -14.45
C GLN A 155 0.58 -29.69 -13.74
N GLN A 156 0.48 -29.72 -12.40
CA GLN A 156 1.59 -30.10 -11.52
C GLN A 156 2.83 -29.20 -11.59
N VAL A 157 2.63 -27.90 -11.40
CA VAL A 157 3.71 -26.95 -11.10
C VAL A 157 3.85 -26.83 -9.58
N ASN A 158 5.07 -27.00 -9.09
CA ASN A 158 5.47 -27.12 -7.67
C ASN A 158 4.74 -26.15 -6.70
N LYS A 159 4.14 -26.67 -5.61
CA LYS A 159 3.62 -25.85 -4.47
C LYS A 159 4.64 -24.80 -3.99
N ASN A 160 5.94 -25.12 -4.07
CA ASN A 160 7.02 -24.23 -3.67
C ASN A 160 7.10 -22.96 -4.55
N VAL A 161 6.73 -23.04 -5.83
CA VAL A 161 6.74 -21.91 -6.76
C VAL A 161 5.58 -20.95 -6.46
N ASP A 162 4.40 -21.46 -6.12
CA ASP A 162 3.24 -20.63 -5.77
C ASP A 162 3.41 -19.95 -4.41
N ILE A 163 4.05 -20.63 -3.45
CA ILE A 163 4.48 -20.04 -2.18
C ILE A 163 5.50 -18.92 -2.41
N ALA A 164 6.54 -19.16 -3.23
CA ALA A 164 7.59 -18.17 -3.52
C ALA A 164 7.03 -16.90 -4.19
N LYS A 165 6.10 -17.07 -5.14
CA LYS A 165 5.38 -15.95 -5.78
C LYS A 165 4.56 -15.15 -4.78
N SER A 166 3.83 -15.82 -3.89
CA SER A 166 3.01 -15.16 -2.88
C SER A 166 3.87 -14.43 -1.84
N LEU A 167 5.00 -15.01 -1.43
CA LEU A 167 5.96 -14.37 -0.54
C LEU A 167 6.60 -13.14 -1.18
N THR A 168 7.05 -13.24 -2.43
CA THR A 168 7.61 -12.12 -3.20
C THR A 168 6.62 -10.96 -3.26
N PHE A 169 5.37 -11.26 -3.60
CA PHE A 169 4.29 -10.29 -3.66
C PHE A 169 4.03 -9.63 -2.31
N ILE A 170 3.99 -10.40 -1.21
CA ILE A 170 3.79 -9.86 0.14
C ILE A 170 4.97 -8.98 0.58
N ILE A 171 6.22 -9.36 0.28
CA ILE A 171 7.40 -8.55 0.60
C ILE A 171 7.34 -7.20 -0.12
N ALA A 172 7.03 -7.19 -1.42
CA ALA A 172 6.88 -5.95 -2.17
C ALA A 172 5.75 -5.08 -1.60
N LEU A 173 4.62 -5.68 -1.23
CA LEU A 173 3.50 -5.00 -0.61
C LEU A 173 3.84 -4.44 0.78
N MET A 174 4.64 -5.14 1.59
CA MET A 174 5.13 -4.63 2.87
C MET A 174 6.00 -3.38 2.65
N PHE A 175 6.89 -3.40 1.66
CA PHE A 175 7.69 -2.22 1.33
C PHE A 175 6.80 -1.03 0.93
N HIS A 176 5.81 -1.24 0.06
CA HIS A 176 4.84 -0.21 -0.31
C HIS A 176 4.08 0.35 0.90
N ALA A 177 3.53 -0.53 1.75
CA ALA A 177 2.80 -0.16 2.96
C ALA A 177 3.67 0.61 3.97
N SER A 178 4.98 0.38 3.97
CA SER A 178 5.93 1.10 4.83
C SER A 178 6.13 2.55 4.36
N LEU A 179 6.28 2.77 3.05
CA LEU A 179 6.44 4.10 2.45
C LEU A 179 5.16 4.92 2.60
N GLU A 180 4.01 4.28 2.42
CA GLU A 180 2.69 4.88 2.63
C GLU A 180 2.52 5.36 4.08
N GLY A 181 2.84 4.48 5.05
CA GLY A 181 2.83 4.82 6.46
C GLY A 181 3.77 5.98 6.80
N PHE A 182 4.99 5.93 6.28
CA PHE A 182 5.98 7.00 6.44
C PHE A 182 5.47 8.35 5.92
N ALA A 183 4.94 8.39 4.69
CA ALA A 183 4.39 9.60 4.10
C ALA A 183 3.24 10.17 4.94
N PHE A 184 2.36 9.32 5.47
CA PHE A 184 1.31 9.74 6.41
C PHE A 184 1.88 10.31 7.72
N GLY A 185 2.93 9.68 8.26
CA GLY A 185 3.57 10.09 9.52
C GLY A 185 4.20 11.49 9.45
N VAL A 186 4.76 11.86 8.30
CA VAL A 186 5.47 13.14 8.09
C VAL A 186 4.53 14.35 7.93
N GLN A 187 3.23 14.13 7.71
CA GLN A 187 2.29 15.22 7.44
C GLN A 187 2.16 16.23 8.58
N ARG A 188 2.28 17.53 8.31
CA ARG A 188 2.42 18.56 9.37
C ARG A 188 1.11 19.20 9.80
N THR A 189 0.11 19.21 8.92
CA THR A 189 -1.12 19.97 9.11
C THR A 189 -2.33 19.05 9.23
N LEU A 190 -3.36 19.47 9.98
CA LEU A 190 -4.62 18.70 10.05
C LEU A 190 -5.24 18.49 8.66
N PRO A 191 -5.33 19.50 7.77
CA PRO A 191 -5.85 19.30 6.43
C PRO A 191 -5.09 18.22 5.65
N SER A 192 -3.75 18.29 5.57
CA SER A 192 -2.94 17.29 4.86
C SER A 192 -3.08 15.90 5.48
N VAL A 193 -3.15 15.79 6.82
CA VAL A 193 -3.40 14.51 7.51
C VAL A 193 -4.77 13.95 7.11
N ALA A 194 -5.80 14.78 7.08
CA ALA A 194 -7.18 14.35 6.80
C ALA A 194 -7.39 13.96 5.33
N SER A 195 -6.90 14.76 4.37
CA SER A 195 -6.99 14.46 2.94
C SER A 195 -6.24 13.18 2.60
N LEU A 196 -5.00 13.06 3.09
CA LEU A 196 -4.16 11.90 2.85
C LEU A 196 -4.74 10.65 3.52
N PHE A 197 -5.29 10.76 4.73
CA PHE A 197 -6.01 9.65 5.38
C PHE A 197 -7.20 9.17 4.55
N CYS A 198 -8.02 10.08 4.02
CA CYS A 198 -9.20 9.74 3.24
C CYS A 198 -8.84 8.96 1.96
N GLY A 199 -7.78 9.37 1.27
CA GLY A 199 -7.29 8.61 0.11
C GLY A 199 -6.73 7.24 0.50
N ILE A 200 -5.91 7.21 1.54
CA ILE A 200 -5.30 5.98 2.06
C ILE A 200 -6.37 4.98 2.51
N ILE A 201 -7.42 5.39 3.21
CA ILE A 201 -8.38 4.45 3.78
C ILE A 201 -9.13 3.68 2.69
N VAL A 202 -9.51 4.37 1.61
CA VAL A 202 -10.18 3.77 0.44
C VAL A 202 -9.22 2.82 -0.27
N HIS A 203 -7.99 3.28 -0.52
CA HIS A 203 -6.95 2.48 -1.16
C HIS A 203 -6.63 1.20 -0.35
N LYS A 204 -6.43 1.33 0.97
CA LYS A 204 -6.14 0.21 1.88
C LYS A 204 -7.27 -0.81 1.95
N ALA A 205 -8.52 -0.36 2.02
CA ALA A 205 -9.66 -1.28 2.06
C ALA A 205 -9.69 -2.17 0.82
N ILE A 206 -9.47 -1.58 -0.36
CA ILE A 206 -9.57 -2.28 -1.65
C ILE A 206 -8.34 -3.16 -1.89
N VAL A 207 -7.14 -2.67 -1.57
CA VAL A 207 -5.90 -3.45 -1.66
C VAL A 207 -5.92 -4.64 -0.70
N SER A 208 -6.28 -4.43 0.57
CA SER A 208 -6.30 -5.51 1.56
C SER A 208 -7.30 -6.60 1.21
N PHE A 209 -8.51 -6.22 0.76
CA PHE A 209 -9.51 -7.16 0.26
C PHE A 209 -8.96 -8.01 -0.89
N SER A 210 -8.35 -7.39 -1.88
CA SER A 210 -7.86 -8.11 -3.06
C SER A 210 -6.66 -9.01 -2.76
N VAL A 211 -5.75 -8.55 -1.91
CA VAL A 211 -4.62 -9.36 -1.40
C VAL A 211 -5.13 -10.57 -0.62
N GLY A 212 -6.16 -10.38 0.22
CA GLY A 212 -6.78 -11.47 0.97
C GLY A 212 -7.42 -12.52 0.07
N MET A 213 -8.08 -12.11 -1.01
CA MET A 213 -8.64 -13.01 -2.02
C MET A 213 -7.56 -13.85 -2.70
N ARG A 214 -6.52 -13.21 -3.26
CA ARG A 214 -5.42 -13.91 -3.95
C ARG A 214 -4.69 -14.89 -3.04
N LEU A 215 -4.46 -14.50 -1.80
CA LEU A 215 -3.69 -15.33 -0.87
C LEU A 215 -4.50 -16.54 -0.40
N PHE A 216 -5.81 -16.39 -0.21
CA PHE A 216 -6.71 -17.50 0.09
C PHE A 216 -6.84 -18.47 -1.08
N GLU A 217 -6.99 -17.98 -2.31
CA GLU A 217 -7.05 -18.83 -3.50
C GLU A 217 -5.74 -19.61 -3.72
N ALA A 218 -4.59 -18.97 -3.49
CA ALA A 218 -3.29 -19.62 -3.61
C ALA A 218 -3.03 -20.68 -2.53
N HIS A 219 -3.57 -20.50 -1.31
CA HIS A 219 -3.29 -21.34 -0.14
C HIS A 219 -4.57 -21.80 0.57
N SER A 220 -5.56 -22.27 -0.20
CA SER A 220 -6.85 -22.73 0.35
C SER A 220 -6.71 -23.89 1.34
N ASP A 221 -5.63 -24.69 1.21
CA ASP A 221 -5.32 -25.81 2.11
C ASP A 221 -4.74 -25.37 3.47
N ARG A 222 -4.25 -24.13 3.61
CA ARG A 222 -3.60 -23.62 4.83
C ARG A 222 -4.04 -22.19 5.16
N ILE A 223 -5.28 -22.03 5.61
CA ILE A 223 -5.90 -20.73 5.93
C ILE A 223 -5.12 -19.86 6.93
N TRP A 224 -4.24 -20.43 7.75
CA TRP A 224 -3.41 -19.66 8.68
C TRP A 224 -2.33 -18.81 7.97
N LEU A 225 -1.82 -19.26 6.82
CA LEU A 225 -0.83 -18.50 6.04
C LEU A 225 -1.41 -17.16 5.54
N PRO A 226 -2.59 -17.12 4.89
CA PRO A 226 -3.22 -15.85 4.54
C PRO A 226 -3.42 -14.90 5.71
N ILE A 227 -3.88 -15.42 6.85
CA ILE A 227 -4.13 -14.63 8.04
C ILE A 227 -2.82 -13.99 8.54
N VAL A 228 -1.74 -14.78 8.66
CA VAL A 228 -0.43 -14.28 9.12
C VAL A 228 0.11 -13.20 8.20
N CYS A 229 0.04 -13.39 6.88
CA CYS A 229 0.53 -12.40 5.91
C CYS A 229 -0.29 -11.10 5.93
N ILE A 230 -1.61 -11.17 6.07
CA ILE A 230 -2.46 -9.97 6.14
C ILE A 230 -2.16 -9.18 7.41
N VAL A 231 -2.01 -9.88 8.54
CA VAL A 231 -1.62 -9.25 9.80
C VAL A 231 -0.21 -8.63 9.70
N SER A 232 0.75 -9.32 9.08
CA SER A 232 2.09 -8.77 8.91
C SER A 232 2.08 -7.50 8.04
N VAL A 233 1.33 -7.48 6.93
CA VAL A 233 1.16 -6.29 6.09
C VAL A 233 0.50 -5.15 6.87
N ALA A 234 -0.54 -5.44 7.66
CA ALA A 234 -1.25 -4.45 8.46
C ALA A 234 -0.33 -3.76 9.49
N LEU A 235 0.63 -4.48 10.08
CA LEU A 235 1.57 -3.95 11.06
C LEU A 235 2.71 -3.10 10.45
N VAL A 236 2.98 -3.21 9.15
CA VAL A 236 4.06 -2.44 8.53
C VAL A 236 3.69 -0.96 8.36
N THR A 237 2.43 -0.64 8.10
CA THR A 237 1.99 0.77 8.00
C THR A 237 2.17 1.57 9.28
N PRO A 238 1.73 1.12 10.48
CA PRO A 238 2.01 1.87 11.70
C PRO A 238 3.52 1.94 11.99
N LEU A 239 4.32 0.93 11.63
CA LEU A 239 5.78 1.03 11.75
C LEU A 239 6.37 2.13 10.85
N GLY A 240 5.94 2.22 9.59
CA GLY A 240 6.32 3.34 8.71
C GLY A 240 5.87 4.68 9.27
N GLY A 241 4.63 4.74 9.76
CA GLY A 241 4.03 5.96 10.34
C GLY A 241 4.70 6.43 11.61
N THR A 242 5.07 5.54 12.52
CA THR A 242 5.81 5.90 13.73
C THR A 242 7.20 6.43 13.38
N ILE A 243 7.90 5.82 12.42
CA ILE A 243 9.18 6.33 11.91
C ILE A 243 9.00 7.75 11.33
N GLY A 244 7.94 7.97 10.54
CA GLY A 244 7.62 9.28 9.98
C GLY A 244 7.33 10.34 11.05
N ILE A 245 6.56 9.98 12.09
CA ILE A 245 6.25 10.88 13.22
C ILE A 245 7.52 11.24 14.00
N VAL A 246 8.37 10.24 14.30
CA VAL A 246 9.62 10.45 15.05
C VAL A 246 10.59 11.34 14.28
N LEU A 247 10.68 11.17 12.96
CA LEU A 247 11.57 11.99 12.13
C LEU A 247 11.04 13.41 11.92
N GLU A 248 9.73 13.59 11.95
CA GLU A 248 9.11 14.92 11.84
C GLU A 248 9.25 15.74 13.15
N ASP A 249 9.28 15.09 14.32
CA ASP A 249 9.47 15.78 15.60
C ASP A 249 10.81 15.43 16.27
N PRO A 250 11.89 16.20 16.01
CA PRO A 250 13.19 15.94 16.63
C PRO A 250 13.20 16.10 18.16
N GLN A 251 12.15 16.69 18.77
CA GLN A 251 12.04 16.76 20.24
C GLN A 251 11.73 15.40 20.89
N MET A 252 11.32 14.39 20.12
CA MET A 252 11.12 13.02 20.63
C MET A 252 12.41 12.19 20.66
N LEU A 253 13.50 12.68 20.07
CA LEU A 253 14.82 12.03 20.04
C LEU A 253 15.82 12.64 21.03
N ALA A 254 15.43 13.67 21.78
CA ALA A 254 16.25 14.42 22.74
C ALA A 254 15.69 14.26 24.17
#